data_AF-A0A538A161-F1
#
_entry.id   AF-A0A538A161-F1
#
_cell.length_a   1.000
_cell.length_b   1.000
_cell.length_c   1.000
_cell.angle_alpha   90.00
_cell.angle_beta   90.00
_cell.angle_gamma   90.00
#
_symmetry.space_group_name_H-M   'P 1'
#
loop_
_entity.id
_entity.type
_entity.pdbx_description
1 polymer ?
#
loop_
_entity_poly.entity_id
_entity_poly.type
_entity_poly.pdbx_seq_one_letter_code
_entity_poly.pdbx_strand_id
1 'polypeptide(L)'
;SPYAYNADQTYAYPPLLAFLVSWLHPLDPGVAGALWMLVSIAAVGWALWLLGLRDWRCYALCIAFLFTRSAIDLGTVGPLLLLAVAAAWHWRDRVVEPAVAVGAGIALKLFLWPVAVWLALIRRTRTAVASVVLALAFIVLPWAVIGFAGIGHYPGLLRHLSDDEASSSYSVIALAVRAHLPQPVGVVLSIIAGLALLAAAAWIARDMRRLQRDRDVAVLTLALAAALAASPIVWVHYFLLLLVPLALTRPRLSWLWFVPFAYASLGEAAWPAGDARKLGIALAATLVLLGAPLFDVLRSRQPSRTSAATARARRLPLRPRSETRPG
;
A
#
# COMPACT_ATOMS: atom_id res chain seq x y z
N SER A 1 -11.11 19.64 -21.75
CA SER A 1 -10.41 18.83 -20.74
C SER A 1 -11.21 17.56 -20.52
N PRO A 2 -10.61 16.37 -20.28
CA PRO A 2 -11.39 15.21 -19.85
C PRO A 2 -12.16 15.44 -18.54
N TYR A 3 -11.94 16.57 -17.85
CA TYR A 3 -12.69 17.03 -16.68
C TYR A 3 -14.06 17.67 -17.00
N ALA A 4 -14.81 17.16 -17.98
CA ALA A 4 -16.25 17.36 -17.96
C ALA A 4 -16.83 16.40 -16.91
N TYR A 5 -16.81 16.83 -15.64
CA TYR A 5 -17.43 16.11 -14.52
C TYR A 5 -18.94 16.02 -14.75
N ASN A 6 -19.40 14.95 -15.39
CA ASN A 6 -20.76 14.47 -15.23
C ASN A 6 -20.69 13.43 -14.11
N ALA A 7 -21.17 13.78 -12.91
CA ALA A 7 -21.07 12.98 -11.69
C ALA A 7 -21.52 11.50 -11.87
N ASP A 8 -22.38 11.27 -12.84
CA ASP A 8 -23.06 10.01 -13.14
C ASP A 8 -22.21 9.07 -14.02
N GLN A 9 -21.17 9.56 -14.69
CA GLN A 9 -20.45 8.81 -15.74
C GLN A 9 -19.04 8.34 -15.36
N THR A 10 -18.51 8.70 -14.18
CA THR A 10 -17.10 8.46 -13.82
C THR A 10 -16.91 7.66 -12.52
N TYR A 11 -17.98 7.12 -11.93
CA TYR A 11 -17.89 6.31 -10.73
C TYR A 11 -17.36 4.90 -11.05
N ALA A 12 -16.05 4.71 -10.88
CA ALA A 12 -15.34 3.47 -11.16
C ALA A 12 -15.13 2.58 -9.92
N TYR A 13 -15.82 2.86 -8.82
CA TYR A 13 -15.71 2.11 -7.57
C TYR A 13 -16.84 1.09 -7.43
N PRO A 14 -16.66 -0.01 -6.70
CA PRO A 14 -17.78 -0.86 -6.29
C PRO A 14 -18.77 -0.08 -5.42
N PRO A 15 -20.04 -0.53 -5.27
CA PRO A 15 -21.07 0.24 -4.58
C PRO A 15 -20.75 0.57 -3.11
N LEU A 16 -19.86 -0.19 -2.47
CA LEU A 16 -19.44 0.04 -1.09
C LEU A 16 -19.10 1.50 -0.80
N LEU A 17 -18.29 2.14 -1.64
CA LEU A 17 -17.90 3.54 -1.41
C LEU A 17 -19.12 4.45 -1.45
N ALA A 18 -20.01 4.30 -2.44
CA ALA A 18 -21.24 5.06 -2.56
C ALA A 18 -22.12 4.93 -1.30
N PHE A 19 -22.24 3.73 -0.73
CA PHE A 19 -22.94 3.55 0.55
C PHE A 19 -22.24 4.29 1.70
N LEU A 20 -20.91 4.17 1.81
CA LEU A 20 -20.13 4.81 2.87
C LEU A 20 -20.18 6.35 2.81
N VAL A 21 -20.35 6.93 1.61
CA VAL A 21 -20.43 8.39 1.43
C VAL A 21 -21.84 8.90 1.19
N SER A 22 -22.85 8.03 1.17
CA SER A 22 -24.25 8.40 0.87
C SER A 22 -24.80 9.47 1.83
N TRP A 23 -24.34 9.50 3.08
CA TRP A 23 -24.73 10.51 4.07
C TRP A 23 -24.20 11.92 3.75
N LEU A 24 -23.22 12.05 2.84
CA LEU A 24 -22.74 13.34 2.33
C LEU A 24 -23.64 13.89 1.20
N HIS A 25 -24.43 13.04 0.54
CA HIS A 25 -25.30 13.41 -0.57
C HIS A 25 -26.26 14.59 -0.27
N PRO A 26 -26.91 14.70 0.91
CA PRO A 26 -27.79 15.83 1.19
C PRO A 26 -27.04 17.14 1.49
N LEU A 27 -25.72 17.13 1.60
CA LEU A 27 -24.93 18.32 1.94
C LEU A 27 -24.60 19.13 0.69
N ASP A 28 -24.30 20.42 0.89
CA ASP A 28 -23.71 21.27 -0.14
C ASP A 28 -22.38 20.67 -0.63
N PRO A 29 -22.07 20.71 -1.96
CA PRO A 29 -20.83 20.13 -2.50
C PRO A 29 -19.54 20.65 -1.86
N GLY A 30 -19.49 21.93 -1.47
CA GLY A 30 -18.34 22.50 -0.77
C GLY A 30 -18.17 21.94 0.63
N VAL A 31 -19.28 21.73 1.34
CA VAL A 31 -19.28 21.10 2.68
C VAL A 31 -18.89 19.62 2.59
N ALA A 32 -19.48 18.88 1.64
CA ALA A 32 -19.14 17.47 1.40
C ALA A 32 -17.65 17.31 1.04
N GLY A 33 -17.13 18.18 0.17
CA GLY A 33 -15.71 18.23 -0.20
C GLY A 33 -14.81 18.51 1.01
N ALA A 34 -15.15 19.51 1.82
CA ALA A 34 -14.39 19.84 3.03
C ALA A 34 -14.38 18.69 4.05
N LEU A 35 -15.52 18.02 4.27
CA LEU A 35 -15.59 16.86 5.14
C LEU A 35 -14.73 15.70 4.63
N TRP A 36 -14.79 15.41 3.33
CA TRP A 36 -13.95 14.37 2.73
C TRP A 36 -12.46 14.70 2.81
N MET A 37 -12.10 15.98 2.63
CA MET A 37 -10.73 16.47 2.80
C MET A 37 -10.24 16.23 4.23
N LEU A 38 -11.05 16.57 5.24
CA LEU A 38 -10.72 16.36 6.65
C LEU A 38 -10.57 14.87 6.98
N VAL A 39 -11.47 14.02 6.49
CA VAL A 39 -11.38 12.56 6.64
C VAL A 39 -10.10 12.03 5.99
N SER A 40 -9.74 12.53 4.81
CA SER A 40 -8.53 12.14 4.09
C SER A 40 -7.26 12.53 4.86
N ILE A 41 -7.17 13.76 5.37
CA ILE A 41 -6.04 14.23 6.19
C ILE A 41 -5.94 13.39 7.47
N ALA A 42 -7.07 13.16 8.15
CA ALA A 42 -7.12 12.34 9.35
C ALA A 42 -6.68 10.89 9.07
N ALA A 43 -7.11 10.30 7.94
CA ALA A 43 -6.72 8.96 7.54
C ALA A 43 -5.21 8.85 7.27
N VAL A 44 -4.60 9.82 6.57
CA VAL A 44 -3.14 9.86 6.39
C VAL A 44 -2.43 9.99 7.74
N GLY A 45 -2.83 10.95 8.57
CA GLY A 45 -2.22 11.16 9.88
C GLY A 45 -2.32 9.92 10.78
N TRP A 46 -3.49 9.30 10.84
CA TRP A 46 -3.72 8.13 11.67
C TRP A 46 -2.97 6.89 11.13
N ALA A 47 -2.89 6.72 9.82
CA ALA A 47 -2.11 5.65 9.21
C ALA A 47 -0.63 5.75 9.62
N LEU A 48 -0.03 6.94 9.50
CA LEU A 48 1.37 7.16 9.90
C LEU A 48 1.58 6.91 11.40
N TRP A 49 0.62 7.31 12.23
CA TRP A 49 0.66 7.06 13.67
C TRP A 49 0.61 5.57 14.01
N LEU A 50 -0.22 4.78 13.30
CA LEU A 50 -0.34 3.32 13.44
C LEU A 50 0.95 2.60 13.00
N LEU A 51 1.61 3.11 11.96
CA LEU A 51 2.93 2.63 11.51
C LEU A 51 4.05 2.95 12.52
N GLY A 52 3.76 3.73 13.57
CA GLY A 52 4.70 4.09 14.62
C GLY A 52 5.50 5.35 14.31
N LEU A 53 5.12 6.14 13.31
CA LEU A 53 5.76 7.42 13.02
C LEU A 53 5.38 8.44 14.10
N ARG A 54 6.39 9.03 14.74
CA ARG A 54 6.20 10.03 15.82
C ARG A 54 6.93 11.34 15.56
N ASP A 55 7.79 11.39 14.56
CA ASP A 55 8.51 12.60 14.18
C ASP A 55 7.60 13.53 13.36
N TRP A 56 7.17 14.64 13.96
CA TRP A 56 6.23 15.59 13.34
C TRP A 56 6.75 16.14 12.00
N ARG A 57 8.07 16.22 11.81
CA ARG A 57 8.68 16.71 10.56
C ARG A 57 8.31 15.81 9.38
N CYS A 58 8.24 14.51 9.61
CA CYS A 58 7.80 13.55 8.60
C CYS A 58 6.31 13.73 8.25
N TYR A 59 5.45 14.08 9.22
CA TYR A 59 4.06 14.42 8.94
C TYR A 59 3.94 15.67 8.07
N ALA A 60 4.71 16.71 8.38
CA ALA A 60 4.75 17.93 7.58
C ALA A 60 5.20 17.65 6.13
N LEU A 61 6.24 16.83 5.95
CA LEU A 61 6.69 16.39 4.62
C LEU A 61 5.61 15.58 3.89
N CYS A 62 4.93 14.65 4.57
CA CYS A 62 3.86 13.84 3.98
C CYS A 62 2.77 14.70 3.34
N ILE A 63 2.34 15.77 4.01
CA ILE A 63 1.32 16.68 3.47
C ILE A 63 1.83 17.45 2.24
N ALA A 64 3.13 17.76 2.18
CA ALA A 64 3.71 18.48 1.05
C ALA A 64 3.90 17.62 -0.22
N PHE A 65 3.99 16.29 -0.09
CA PHE A 65 4.23 15.41 -1.21
C PHE A 65 3.11 15.47 -2.26
N LEU A 66 3.49 15.44 -3.54
CA LEU A 66 2.55 15.56 -4.64
C LEU A 66 1.47 14.46 -4.60
N PHE A 67 1.84 13.21 -4.32
CA PHE A 67 0.87 12.12 -4.26
C PHE A 67 -0.12 12.26 -3.10
N THR A 68 0.25 12.92 -2.01
CA THR A 68 -0.65 13.16 -0.87
C THR A 68 -1.61 14.29 -1.20
N ARG A 69 -1.09 15.41 -1.73
CA ARG A 69 -1.92 16.53 -2.19
C ARG A 69 -2.89 16.07 -3.27
N SER A 70 -2.39 15.40 -4.31
CA SER A 70 -3.22 14.81 -5.37
C SER A 70 -4.30 13.85 -4.83
N ALA A 71 -4.00 13.03 -3.81
CA ALA A 71 -4.99 12.13 -3.22
C ALA A 71 -6.14 12.89 -2.53
N ILE A 72 -5.81 14.00 -1.85
CA ILE A 72 -6.73 14.85 -1.10
C ILE A 72 -7.53 15.74 -2.05
N ASP A 73 -6.85 16.46 -2.95
CA ASP A 73 -7.43 17.43 -3.88
C ASP A 73 -8.43 16.75 -4.85
N LEU A 74 -8.15 15.52 -5.26
CA LEU A 74 -9.03 14.73 -6.13
C LEU A 74 -10.08 13.92 -5.36
N GLY A 75 -10.11 13.99 -4.02
CA GLY A 75 -11.08 13.26 -3.21
C GLY A 75 -11.01 11.74 -3.37
N THR A 76 -9.81 11.18 -3.55
CA THR A 76 -9.64 9.75 -3.84
C THR A 76 -9.81 8.89 -2.59
N VAL A 77 -9.99 7.58 -2.77
CA VAL A 77 -9.97 6.61 -1.64
C VAL A 77 -8.55 6.28 -1.15
N GLY A 78 -7.49 6.80 -1.79
CA GLY A 78 -6.09 6.51 -1.46
C GLY A 78 -5.74 6.65 0.04
N PRO A 79 -6.16 7.73 0.73
CA PRO A 79 -5.95 7.89 2.17
C PRO A 79 -6.56 6.76 3.01
N LEU A 80 -7.75 6.27 2.64
CA LEU A 80 -8.39 5.15 3.32
C LEU A 80 -7.65 3.83 3.05
N LEU A 81 -7.12 3.64 1.85
CA LEU A 81 -6.29 2.47 1.53
C LEU A 81 -4.97 2.49 2.32
N LEU A 82 -4.33 3.65 2.46
CA LEU A 82 -3.15 3.82 3.30
C LEU A 82 -3.46 3.46 4.76
N LEU A 83 -4.59 3.93 5.30
CA LEU A 83 -5.05 3.59 6.64
C LEU A 83 -5.33 2.09 6.78
N ALA A 84 -5.97 1.46 5.80
CA ALA A 84 -6.23 0.03 5.78
C ALA A 84 -4.94 -0.80 5.84
N VAL A 85 -3.93 -0.45 5.04
CA VAL A 85 -2.62 -1.14 5.08
C VAL A 85 -1.92 -0.90 6.42
N ALA A 86 -1.96 0.31 6.95
CA ALA A 86 -1.36 0.64 8.25
C ALA A 86 -2.04 -0.10 9.42
N ALA A 87 -3.37 -0.18 9.41
CA ALA A 87 -4.16 -0.96 10.35
C ALA A 87 -3.81 -2.45 10.25
N ALA A 88 -3.76 -3.00 9.04
CA ALA A 88 -3.38 -4.38 8.80
C ALA A 88 -1.97 -4.69 9.31
N TRP A 89 -1.02 -3.78 9.12
CA TRP A 89 0.33 -3.89 9.67
C TRP A 89 0.33 -3.86 11.20
N HIS A 90 -0.33 -2.86 11.80
CA HIS A 90 -0.30 -2.62 13.23
C HIS A 90 -0.92 -3.79 14.00
N TRP A 91 -2.07 -4.29 13.53
CA TRP A 91 -2.80 -5.40 14.15
C TRP A 91 -2.54 -6.76 13.49
N ARG A 92 -1.44 -6.93 12.72
CA ARG A 92 -1.14 -8.17 11.97
C ARG A 92 -1.10 -9.47 12.79
N ASP A 93 -0.94 -9.36 14.10
CA ASP A 93 -0.93 -10.49 15.03
C ASP A 93 -2.33 -10.89 15.50
N ARG A 94 -3.36 -10.12 15.16
CA ARG A 94 -4.79 -10.40 15.38
C ARG A 94 -5.44 -10.99 14.13
N VAL A 95 -6.70 -11.40 14.25
CA VAL A 95 -7.47 -11.97 13.13
C VAL A 95 -8.46 -10.96 12.56
N VAL A 96 -9.29 -10.35 13.41
CA VAL A 96 -10.45 -9.57 12.94
C VAL A 96 -10.02 -8.25 12.32
N GLU A 97 -9.26 -7.43 13.05
CA GLU A 97 -8.88 -6.08 12.66
C GLU A 97 -8.11 -6.04 11.32
N PRO A 98 -7.01 -6.81 11.13
CA PRO A 98 -6.34 -6.86 9.84
C PRO A 98 -7.20 -7.48 8.72
N ALA A 99 -8.08 -8.43 9.03
CA ALA A 99 -8.96 -9.02 8.01
C ALA A 99 -10.01 -8.01 7.52
N VAL A 100 -10.62 -7.23 8.42
CA VAL A 100 -11.54 -6.14 8.07
C VAL A 100 -10.81 -5.06 7.28
N ALA A 101 -9.63 -4.64 7.74
CA ALA A 101 -8.86 -3.60 7.06
C ALA A 101 -8.47 -4.00 5.62
N VAL A 102 -7.88 -5.19 5.45
CA VAL A 102 -7.51 -5.70 4.11
C VAL A 102 -8.74 -5.96 3.26
N GLY A 103 -9.80 -6.55 3.83
CA GLY A 103 -11.05 -6.81 3.11
C GLY A 103 -11.71 -5.54 2.59
N ALA A 104 -11.83 -4.51 3.44
CA ALA A 104 -12.37 -3.21 3.06
C ALA A 104 -11.48 -2.51 2.04
N GLY A 105 -10.15 -2.56 2.20
CA GLY A 105 -9.21 -1.99 1.23
C GLY A 105 -9.34 -2.62 -0.16
N ILE A 106 -9.46 -3.94 -0.25
CA ILE A 106 -9.71 -4.66 -1.52
C ILE A 106 -11.06 -4.26 -2.11
N ALA A 107 -12.11 -4.21 -1.29
CA ALA A 107 -13.45 -3.85 -1.76
C ALA A 107 -13.54 -2.39 -2.25
N LEU A 108 -12.79 -1.47 -1.63
CA LEU A 108 -12.67 -0.09 -2.11
C LEU A 108 -11.83 -0.01 -3.38
N LYS A 109 -10.74 -0.80 -3.49
CA LYS A 109 -9.92 -0.83 -4.70
C LYS A 109 -9.21 -2.17 -4.86
N LEU A 110 -9.67 -2.95 -5.85
CA LEU A 110 -9.27 -4.34 -6.05
C LEU A 110 -7.77 -4.56 -6.19
N PHE A 111 -7.01 -3.58 -6.69
CA PHE A 111 -5.56 -3.71 -6.87
C PHE A 111 -4.80 -4.00 -5.57
N LEU A 112 -5.41 -3.76 -4.39
CA LEU A 112 -4.80 -4.03 -3.08
C LEU A 112 -4.82 -5.52 -2.67
N TRP A 113 -5.36 -6.42 -3.50
CA TRP A 113 -5.43 -7.87 -3.24
C TRP A 113 -4.09 -8.54 -2.82
N PRO A 114 -2.89 -8.11 -3.29
CA PRO A 114 -1.63 -8.70 -2.87
C PRO A 114 -1.36 -8.59 -1.36
N VAL A 115 -2.00 -7.65 -0.66
CA VAL A 115 -1.87 -7.51 0.81
C VAL A 115 -2.48 -8.73 1.54
N ALA A 116 -3.51 -9.37 0.98
CA ALA A 116 -4.01 -10.64 1.50
C ALA A 116 -2.98 -11.77 1.34
N VAL A 117 -2.22 -11.77 0.23
CA VAL A 117 -1.11 -12.71 0.00
C VAL A 117 0.00 -12.46 1.02
N TRP A 118 0.33 -11.20 1.32
CA TRP A 118 1.28 -10.87 2.38
C TRP A 118 0.91 -11.52 3.71
N LEU A 119 -0.36 -11.42 4.15
CA LEU A 119 -0.84 -12.09 5.38
C LEU A 119 -0.60 -13.61 5.33
N ALA A 120 -0.87 -14.25 4.21
CA ALA A 120 -0.61 -15.69 4.04
C ALA A 120 0.90 -16.01 4.13
N LEU A 121 1.75 -15.19 3.50
CA LEU A 121 3.20 -15.36 3.47
C LEU A 121 3.85 -15.16 4.84
N ILE A 122 3.35 -14.25 5.68
CA ILE A 122 3.78 -14.09 7.07
C ILE A 122 3.13 -15.13 8.02
N ARG A 123 2.57 -16.21 7.45
CA ARG A 123 1.94 -17.35 8.15
C ARG A 123 0.69 -16.99 8.96
N ARG A 124 -0.01 -15.92 8.57
CA ARG A 124 -1.32 -15.51 9.12
C ARG A 124 -2.47 -15.97 8.20
N THR A 125 -2.50 -17.27 7.90
CA THR A 125 -3.43 -17.84 6.89
C THR A 125 -4.89 -17.67 7.26
N ARG A 126 -5.26 -17.82 8.54
CA ARG A 126 -6.63 -17.56 9.01
C ARG A 126 -7.07 -16.13 8.72
N THR A 127 -6.20 -15.16 9.01
CA THR A 127 -6.43 -13.74 8.72
C THR A 127 -6.52 -13.48 7.22
N ALA A 128 -5.65 -14.11 6.42
CA ALA A 128 -5.70 -14.00 4.96
C ALA A 128 -7.04 -14.51 4.39
N VAL A 129 -7.49 -15.70 4.80
CA VAL A 129 -8.79 -16.25 4.39
C VAL A 129 -9.94 -15.35 4.84
N ALA A 130 -9.93 -14.91 6.10
CA ALA A 130 -10.93 -13.99 6.62
C ALA A 130 -10.97 -12.67 5.83
N SER A 131 -9.82 -12.14 5.40
CA SER A 131 -9.76 -10.91 4.59
C SER A 131 -10.39 -11.09 3.21
N VAL A 132 -10.22 -12.26 2.58
CA VAL A 132 -10.85 -12.59 1.29
C VAL A 132 -12.37 -12.73 1.47
N VAL A 133 -12.81 -13.43 2.51
CA VAL A 133 -14.24 -13.57 2.83
C VAL A 133 -14.88 -12.20 3.09
N LEU A 134 -14.24 -11.33 3.86
CA LEU A 134 -14.74 -9.99 4.13
C LEU A 134 -14.69 -9.09 2.88
N ALA A 135 -13.68 -9.19 2.03
CA ALA A 135 -13.65 -8.49 0.75
C ALA A 135 -14.86 -8.88 -0.12
N LEU A 136 -15.14 -10.19 -0.23
CA LEU A 136 -16.31 -10.69 -0.96
C LEU A 136 -17.61 -10.18 -0.33
N ALA A 137 -17.75 -10.22 0.98
CA ALA A 137 -18.92 -9.69 1.67
C ALA A 137 -19.11 -8.19 1.42
N PHE A 138 -18.04 -7.39 1.52
CA PHE A 138 -18.08 -5.94 1.28
C PHE A 138 -18.31 -5.56 -0.19
N ILE A 139 -18.10 -6.48 -1.14
CA ILE A 139 -18.45 -6.27 -2.55
C ILE A 139 -19.88 -6.72 -2.83
N VAL A 140 -20.24 -7.93 -2.41
CA VAL A 140 -21.50 -8.59 -2.74
C VAL A 140 -22.67 -7.99 -1.97
N LEU A 141 -22.53 -7.69 -0.67
CA LEU A 141 -23.63 -7.15 0.13
C LEU A 141 -24.13 -5.80 -0.39
N PRO A 142 -23.27 -4.81 -0.71
CA PRO A 142 -23.73 -3.57 -1.34
C PRO A 142 -24.45 -3.78 -2.67
N TRP A 143 -23.99 -4.72 -3.50
CA TRP A 143 -24.69 -5.06 -4.73
C TRP A 143 -26.05 -5.72 -4.47
N ALA A 144 -26.14 -6.61 -3.49
CA ALA A 144 -27.39 -7.27 -3.12
C ALA A 144 -28.45 -6.25 -2.68
N VAL A 145 -28.06 -5.23 -1.91
CA VAL A 145 -28.96 -4.15 -1.45
C VAL A 145 -29.59 -3.39 -2.64
N ILE A 146 -28.85 -3.20 -3.73
CA ILE A 146 -29.36 -2.56 -4.95
C ILE A 146 -29.91 -3.56 -5.99
N GLY A 147 -30.23 -4.80 -5.58
CA GLY A 147 -30.77 -5.82 -6.47
C GLY A 147 -29.81 -6.28 -7.57
N PHE A 148 -28.50 -6.23 -7.29
CA PHE A 148 -27.41 -6.53 -8.23
C PHE A 148 -27.39 -5.63 -9.48
N ALA A 149 -27.97 -4.43 -9.40
CA ALA A 149 -27.93 -3.47 -10.49
C ALA A 149 -26.48 -3.16 -10.93
N GLY A 150 -26.24 -3.27 -12.25
CA GLY A 150 -24.95 -2.93 -12.86
C GLY A 150 -23.84 -3.97 -12.75
N ILE A 151 -24.01 -5.09 -12.01
CA ILE A 151 -22.93 -6.06 -11.78
C ILE A 151 -22.36 -6.65 -13.08
N GLY A 152 -23.21 -6.97 -14.06
CA GLY A 152 -22.79 -7.53 -15.35
C GLY A 152 -22.07 -6.55 -16.27
N HIS A 153 -22.36 -5.25 -16.15
CA HIS A 153 -21.76 -4.19 -16.95
C HIS A 153 -20.44 -3.69 -16.36
N TYR A 154 -20.25 -3.84 -15.05
CA TYR A 154 -19.10 -3.33 -14.31
C TYR A 154 -17.73 -3.84 -14.83
N PRO A 155 -17.55 -5.14 -15.18
CA PRO A 155 -16.29 -5.59 -15.80
C PRO A 155 -15.99 -4.92 -17.15
N GLY A 156 -17.03 -4.61 -17.94
CA GLY A 156 -16.90 -3.88 -19.20
C GLY A 156 -16.46 -2.43 -18.97
N LEU A 157 -17.06 -1.76 -17.98
CA LEU A 157 -16.66 -0.41 -17.56
C LEU A 157 -15.17 -0.38 -17.15
N LEU A 158 -14.73 -1.33 -16.33
CA LEU A 158 -13.32 -1.40 -15.92
C LEU A 158 -12.37 -1.67 -17.09
N ARG A 159 -12.81 -2.46 -18.08
CA ARG A 159 -12.01 -2.73 -19.27
C ARG A 159 -11.88 -1.47 -20.15
N HIS A 160 -12.98 -0.77 -20.42
CA HIS A 160 -12.93 0.48 -21.18
C HIS A 160 -12.05 1.53 -20.50
N LEU A 161 -12.20 1.73 -19.19
CA LEU A 161 -11.31 2.62 -18.43
C LEU A 161 -9.84 2.20 -18.58
N SER A 162 -9.53 0.90 -18.48
CA SER A 162 -8.17 0.40 -18.69
C SER A 162 -7.66 0.64 -20.10
N ASP A 163 -8.49 0.48 -21.12
CA ASP A 163 -8.08 0.66 -22.51
C ASP A 163 -7.79 2.14 -22.82
N ASP A 164 -8.58 3.05 -22.26
CA ASP A 164 -8.42 4.48 -22.45
C ASP A 164 -7.25 5.06 -21.64
N GLU A 165 -7.04 4.59 -20.41
CA GLU A 165 -6.19 5.25 -19.44
C GLU A 165 -4.83 4.57 -19.22
N ALA A 166 -4.71 3.25 -19.47
CA ALA A 166 -3.53 2.50 -19.08
C ALA A 166 -2.24 3.04 -19.72
N SER A 167 -2.29 3.36 -21.02
CA SER A 167 -1.15 3.87 -21.80
C SER A 167 -0.68 5.27 -21.35
N SER A 168 -1.58 6.05 -20.77
CA SER A 168 -1.33 7.42 -20.33
C SER A 168 -0.95 7.51 -18.85
N SER A 169 -0.94 6.39 -18.11
CA SER A 169 -0.73 6.30 -16.66
C SER A 169 0.75 6.02 -16.27
N TYR A 170 1.04 5.77 -14.99
CA TYR A 170 2.35 5.34 -14.48
C TYR A 170 2.52 3.81 -14.36
N SER A 171 1.70 3.02 -15.06
CA SER A 171 1.71 1.55 -14.98
C SER A 171 2.84 0.91 -15.80
N VAL A 172 3.07 -0.38 -15.58
CA VAL A 172 3.98 -1.19 -16.40
C VAL A 172 3.52 -1.22 -17.87
N ILE A 173 2.21 -1.14 -18.11
CA ILE A 173 1.62 -1.07 -19.45
C ILE A 173 2.07 0.21 -20.16
N ALA A 174 2.00 1.37 -19.49
CA ALA A 174 2.46 2.64 -20.06
C ALA A 174 3.95 2.62 -20.39
N LEU A 175 4.79 1.98 -19.55
CA LEU A 175 6.22 1.81 -19.82
C LEU A 175 6.46 0.96 -21.08
N ALA A 176 5.71 -0.13 -21.26
CA ALA A 176 5.81 -0.98 -22.44
C ALA A 176 5.38 -0.24 -23.72
N VAL A 177 4.24 0.46 -23.68
CA VAL A 177 3.76 1.28 -24.79
C VAL A 177 4.77 2.38 -25.12
N ARG A 178 5.39 3.00 -24.11
CA ARG A 178 6.46 3.98 -24.32
C ARG A 178 7.72 3.38 -24.95
N ALA A 179 8.01 2.12 -24.67
CA ALA A 179 9.06 1.36 -25.33
C ALA A 179 8.66 0.89 -26.74
N HIS A 180 7.58 1.43 -27.31
CA HIS A 180 7.04 1.06 -28.63
C HIS A 180 6.56 -0.40 -28.73
N LEU A 181 6.20 -1.02 -27.60
CA LEU A 181 5.60 -2.36 -27.58
C LEU A 181 4.07 -2.27 -27.68
N PRO A 182 3.40 -3.27 -28.29
CA PRO A 182 1.95 -3.35 -28.29
C PRO A 182 1.37 -3.44 -26.86
N GLN A 183 0.23 -2.80 -26.61
CA GLN A 183 -0.45 -2.83 -25.30
C GLN A 183 -0.68 -4.25 -24.74
N PRO A 184 -1.07 -5.27 -25.53
CA PRO A 184 -1.19 -6.65 -25.02
C PRO A 184 0.13 -7.19 -24.42
N VAL A 185 1.28 -6.82 -25.00
CA VAL A 185 2.59 -7.16 -24.44
C VAL A 185 2.79 -6.48 -23.10
N GLY A 186 2.40 -5.21 -22.97
CA GLY A 186 2.41 -4.47 -21.71
C GLY A 186 1.58 -5.13 -20.61
N VAL A 187 0.40 -5.67 -20.94
CA VAL A 187 -0.44 -6.43 -20.00
C VAL A 187 0.28 -7.69 -19.52
N VAL A 188 0.87 -8.46 -20.44
CA VAL A 188 1.65 -9.66 -20.08
C VAL A 188 2.83 -9.30 -19.18
N LEU A 189 3.58 -8.24 -19.51
CA LEU A 189 4.70 -7.77 -18.69
C LEU A 189 4.25 -7.30 -17.29
N SER A 190 3.11 -6.64 -17.18
CA SER A 190 2.51 -6.22 -15.90
C SER A 190 2.18 -7.43 -15.02
N ILE A 191 1.55 -8.47 -15.60
CA ILE A 191 1.24 -9.72 -14.90
C ILE A 191 2.53 -10.43 -14.45
N ILE A 192 3.51 -10.58 -15.35
CA ILE A 192 4.80 -11.21 -15.03
C ILE A 192 5.51 -10.46 -13.91
N ALA A 193 5.55 -9.12 -13.97
CA ALA A 193 6.18 -8.30 -12.94
C ALA A 193 5.48 -8.47 -11.57
N GLY A 194 4.14 -8.44 -11.53
CA GLY A 194 3.38 -8.68 -10.30
C GLY A 194 3.64 -10.07 -9.70
N LEU A 195 3.62 -11.13 -10.54
CA LEU A 195 3.90 -12.50 -10.11
C LEU A 195 5.35 -12.68 -9.64
N ALA A 196 6.32 -12.08 -10.33
CA ALA A 196 7.72 -12.13 -9.94
C ALA A 196 7.97 -11.45 -8.58
N LEU A 197 7.33 -10.31 -8.31
CA LEU A 197 7.39 -9.62 -7.03
C LEU A 197 6.77 -10.45 -5.90
N LEU A 198 5.63 -11.12 -6.15
CA LEU A 198 5.03 -12.05 -5.18
C LEU A 198 5.89 -13.30 -4.94
N ALA A 199 6.53 -13.84 -5.98
CA ALA A 199 7.46 -14.95 -5.85
C ALA A 199 8.70 -14.55 -5.02
N ALA A 200 9.24 -13.35 -5.25
CA ALA A 200 10.31 -12.78 -4.42
C ALA A 200 9.86 -12.59 -2.96
N ALA A 201 8.62 -12.14 -2.74
CA ALA A 201 8.04 -12.02 -1.40
C ALA A 201 7.97 -13.38 -0.71
N ALA A 202 7.53 -14.43 -1.42
CA ALA A 202 7.47 -15.78 -0.89
C ALA A 202 8.86 -16.36 -0.58
N TRP A 203 9.86 -16.05 -1.41
CA TRP A 203 11.26 -16.44 -1.18
C TRP A 203 11.82 -15.78 0.08
N ILE A 204 11.64 -14.47 0.26
CA ILE A 204 12.06 -13.74 1.46
C ILE A 204 11.32 -14.25 2.71
N ALA A 205 10.01 -14.51 2.60
CA ALA A 205 9.20 -15.03 3.70
C ALA A 205 9.73 -16.37 4.26
N ARG A 206 10.35 -17.20 3.40
CA ARG A 206 10.94 -18.49 3.78
C ARG A 206 12.30 -18.38 4.46
N ASP A 207 13.02 -17.26 4.33
CA ASP A 207 14.36 -17.09 4.91
C ASP A 207 14.28 -16.80 6.42
N MET A 208 14.26 -17.86 7.23
CA MET A 208 14.17 -17.80 8.69
C MET A 208 15.45 -17.26 9.36
N ARG A 209 16.53 -17.04 8.59
CA ARG A 209 17.78 -16.48 9.12
C ARG A 209 17.70 -14.98 9.38
N ARG A 210 16.63 -14.31 8.94
CA ARG A 210 16.45 -12.86 9.03
C ARG A 210 15.60 -12.47 10.23
N LEU A 211 15.72 -11.21 10.67
CA LEU A 211 14.85 -10.69 11.72
C LEU A 211 13.40 -10.71 11.23
N GLN A 212 12.49 -11.23 12.07
CA GLN A 212 11.10 -11.43 11.67
C GLN A 212 10.44 -10.12 11.22
N ARG A 213 10.65 -9.04 11.97
CA ARG A 213 10.09 -7.72 11.63
C ARG A 213 10.57 -7.25 10.26
N ASP A 214 11.87 -7.27 10.01
CA ASP A 214 12.46 -6.80 8.74
C ASP A 214 11.98 -7.63 7.55
N ARG A 215 11.84 -8.94 7.75
CA ARG A 215 11.22 -9.85 6.80
C ARG A 215 9.77 -9.48 6.52
N ASP A 216 8.96 -9.29 7.55
CA ASP A 216 7.54 -8.97 7.39
C ASP A 216 7.36 -7.61 6.68
N VAL A 217 8.21 -6.61 6.97
CA VAL A 217 8.25 -5.31 6.26
C VAL A 217 8.61 -5.51 4.79
N ALA A 218 9.65 -6.29 4.48
CA ALA A 218 10.08 -6.55 3.10
C ALA A 218 9.01 -7.30 2.29
N VAL A 219 8.35 -8.29 2.88
CA VAL A 219 7.25 -9.02 2.22
C VAL A 219 6.06 -8.09 1.98
N LEU A 220 5.71 -7.20 2.92
CA LEU A 220 4.66 -6.20 2.69
C LEU A 220 5.04 -5.21 1.58
N THR A 221 6.29 -4.76 1.58
CA THR A 221 6.83 -3.86 0.55
C THR A 221 6.70 -4.47 -0.84
N LEU A 222 7.05 -5.76 -0.99
CA LEU A 222 6.92 -6.47 -2.26
C LEU A 222 5.46 -6.73 -2.64
N ALA A 223 4.56 -6.94 -1.67
CA ALA A 223 3.13 -7.05 -1.95
C ALA A 223 2.56 -5.71 -2.46
N LEU A 224 2.93 -4.58 -1.86
CA LEU A 224 2.54 -3.25 -2.37
C LEU A 224 3.15 -2.96 -3.74
N ALA A 225 4.40 -3.36 -3.96
CA ALA A 225 5.04 -3.27 -5.27
C ALA A 225 4.29 -4.12 -6.31
N ALA A 226 3.90 -5.34 -5.96
CA ALA A 226 3.12 -6.23 -6.82
C ALA A 226 1.73 -5.64 -7.12
N ALA A 227 1.10 -5.01 -6.13
CA ALA A 227 -0.18 -4.31 -6.30
C ALA A 227 -0.07 -3.19 -7.34
N LEU A 228 0.97 -2.35 -7.24
CA LEU A 228 1.22 -1.29 -8.22
C LEU A 228 1.59 -1.85 -9.60
N ALA A 229 2.46 -2.87 -9.66
CA ALA A 229 2.93 -3.44 -10.92
C ALA A 229 1.84 -4.18 -11.70
N ALA A 230 0.92 -4.85 -10.99
CA ALA A 230 -0.22 -5.57 -11.57
C ALA A 230 -1.42 -4.67 -11.88
N SER A 231 -1.40 -3.40 -11.43
CA SER A 231 -2.47 -2.46 -11.72
C SER A 231 -2.37 -1.96 -13.16
N PRO A 232 -3.42 -2.11 -14.00
CA PRO A 232 -3.39 -1.62 -15.38
C PRO A 232 -3.22 -0.10 -15.46
N ILE A 233 -3.77 0.61 -14.48
CA ILE A 233 -3.75 2.06 -14.35
C ILE A 233 -3.10 2.41 -13.00
N VAL A 234 -2.07 3.26 -13.03
CA VAL A 234 -1.44 3.80 -11.81
C VAL A 234 -1.44 5.32 -11.91
N TRP A 235 -2.16 6.01 -11.02
CA TRP A 235 -2.15 7.47 -10.93
C TRP A 235 -1.14 7.94 -9.88
N VAL A 236 -0.76 9.22 -9.93
CA VAL A 236 0.21 9.82 -8.98
C VAL A 236 -0.18 9.52 -7.52
N HIS A 237 -1.45 9.65 -7.18
CA HIS A 237 -1.93 9.43 -5.81
C HIS A 237 -1.82 7.96 -5.32
N TYR A 238 -1.57 6.98 -6.19
CA TYR A 238 -1.35 5.59 -5.77
C TYR A 238 -0.01 5.43 -5.05
N PHE A 239 0.97 6.29 -5.37
CA PHE A 239 2.28 6.30 -4.71
C PHE A 239 2.19 6.72 -3.24
N LEU A 240 1.04 7.20 -2.76
CA LEU A 240 0.75 7.40 -1.35
C LEU A 240 1.01 6.14 -0.51
N LEU A 241 0.78 4.95 -1.07
CA LEU A 241 1.06 3.69 -0.38
C LEU A 241 2.55 3.45 -0.11
N LEU A 242 3.46 4.15 -0.81
CA LEU A 242 4.91 4.09 -0.52
C LEU A 242 5.27 4.74 0.83
N LEU A 243 4.36 5.50 1.45
CA LEU A 243 4.55 5.95 2.83
C LEU A 243 4.63 4.78 3.82
N VAL A 244 4.03 3.63 3.51
CA VAL A 244 4.09 2.43 4.36
C VAL A 244 5.53 1.92 4.52
N PRO A 245 6.22 1.47 3.45
CA PRO A 245 7.60 1.03 3.57
C PRO A 245 8.54 2.14 4.07
N LEU A 246 8.30 3.39 3.68
CA LEU A 246 9.10 4.53 4.13
C LEU A 246 9.01 4.74 5.65
N ALA A 247 7.80 4.81 6.21
CA ALA A 247 7.61 5.03 7.64
C ALA A 247 8.09 3.84 8.49
N LEU A 248 7.93 2.61 7.99
CA LEU A 248 8.37 1.41 8.70
C LEU A 248 9.89 1.26 8.77
N THR A 249 10.60 1.69 7.73
CA THR A 249 12.08 1.62 7.68
C THR A 249 12.75 2.85 8.26
N ARG A 250 12.16 4.04 8.08
CA ARG A 250 12.72 5.32 8.50
C ARG A 250 11.70 6.09 9.36
N PRO A 251 11.46 5.68 10.62
CA PRO A 251 10.47 6.32 11.50
C PRO A 251 10.90 7.70 12.04
N ARG A 252 12.02 8.24 11.56
CA ARG A 252 12.56 9.57 11.87
C ARG A 252 13.01 10.23 10.58
N LEU A 253 13.12 11.56 10.61
CA LEU A 253 13.60 12.33 9.47
C LEU A 253 14.97 11.81 9.01
N SER A 254 15.10 11.55 7.71
CA SER A 254 16.30 11.08 7.05
C SER A 254 16.27 11.49 5.57
N TRP A 255 17.39 11.35 4.86
CA TRP A 255 17.46 11.69 3.44
C TRP A 255 16.42 10.97 2.57
N LEU A 256 15.99 9.78 2.96
CA LEU A 256 14.97 9.02 2.22
C LEU A 256 13.60 9.72 2.21
N TRP A 257 13.29 10.54 3.23
CA TRP A 257 12.05 11.33 3.28
C TRP A 257 12.00 12.46 2.26
N PHE A 258 13.12 12.79 1.61
CA PHE A 258 13.15 13.80 0.54
C PHE A 258 12.97 13.20 -0.86
N VAL A 259 13.10 11.87 -1.01
CA VAL A 259 12.87 11.19 -2.30
C VAL A 259 11.47 11.42 -2.87
N PRO A 260 10.38 11.43 -2.08
CA PRO A 260 9.05 11.79 -2.56
C PRO A 260 8.92 13.16 -3.24
N PHE A 261 9.82 14.11 -3.01
CA PHE A 261 9.80 15.38 -3.75
C PHE A 261 10.14 15.23 -5.23
N ALA A 262 10.80 14.14 -5.64
CA ALA A 262 11.01 13.84 -7.07
C ALA A 262 9.68 13.77 -7.83
N TYR A 263 8.60 13.35 -7.18
CA TYR A 263 7.27 13.32 -7.78
C TYR A 263 6.73 14.71 -8.11
N ALA A 264 7.21 15.80 -7.49
CA ALA A 264 6.73 17.15 -7.79
C ALA A 264 6.87 17.52 -9.29
N SER A 265 7.87 16.96 -9.97
CA SER A 265 8.12 17.16 -11.40
C SER A 265 7.05 16.55 -12.32
N LEU A 266 6.16 15.70 -11.80
CA LEU A 266 5.10 15.07 -12.57
C LEU A 266 3.96 16.06 -12.88
N GLY A 267 3.79 17.08 -12.04
CA GLY A 267 2.67 18.03 -12.10
C GLY A 267 1.39 17.44 -11.49
N GLU A 268 0.42 18.31 -11.20
CA GLU A 268 -0.85 17.91 -10.56
C GLU A 268 -1.80 17.15 -11.50
N ALA A 269 -1.53 17.20 -12.81
CA ALA A 269 -2.19 16.33 -13.77
C ALA A 269 -1.89 14.86 -13.42
N ALA A 270 -2.93 14.04 -13.25
CA ALA A 270 -2.83 12.65 -12.81
C ALA A 270 -2.04 11.71 -13.76
N TRP A 271 -1.54 12.23 -14.89
CA TRP A 271 -1.07 11.48 -16.04
C TRP A 271 0.31 11.98 -16.50
N PRO A 272 1.29 11.09 -16.79
CA PRO A 272 2.44 11.47 -17.59
C PRO A 272 2.02 11.88 -19.01
N ALA A 273 0.83 11.48 -19.50
CA ALA A 273 0.30 11.84 -20.82
C ALA A 273 1.31 11.63 -21.96
N GLY A 274 2.08 10.54 -21.88
CA GLY A 274 3.14 10.33 -22.84
C GLY A 274 4.38 11.22 -22.62
N ASP A 275 4.75 11.55 -21.37
CA ASP A 275 6.08 12.08 -21.02
C ASP A 275 7.01 10.99 -20.43
N ALA A 276 8.08 10.66 -21.16
CA ALA A 276 9.02 9.59 -20.79
C ALA A 276 9.89 9.98 -19.59
N ARG A 277 10.16 11.28 -19.42
CA ARG A 277 10.93 11.80 -18.29
C ARG A 277 10.12 11.67 -17.00
N LYS A 278 8.83 12.01 -17.02
CA LYS A 278 7.94 11.83 -15.86
C LYS A 278 7.84 10.36 -15.43
N LEU A 279 7.69 9.45 -16.41
CA LEU A 279 7.70 8.00 -16.17
C LEU A 279 9.01 7.53 -15.54
N GLY A 280 10.15 7.96 -16.09
CA GLY A 280 11.47 7.61 -15.58
C GLY A 280 11.73 8.09 -14.16
N ILE A 281 11.34 9.35 -13.85
CA ILE A 281 11.47 9.92 -12.50
C ILE A 281 10.58 9.16 -11.50
N ALA A 282 9.32 8.90 -11.86
CA ALA A 282 8.38 8.16 -11.02
C ALA A 282 8.90 6.74 -10.74
N LEU A 283 9.39 6.04 -11.77
CA LEU A 283 9.96 4.71 -11.65
C LEU A 283 11.20 4.70 -10.74
N ALA A 284 12.15 5.60 -10.98
CA ALA A 284 13.38 5.68 -10.19
C ALA A 284 13.09 5.98 -8.70
N ALA A 285 12.24 6.97 -8.41
CA ALA A 285 11.85 7.30 -7.04
C ALA A 285 11.12 6.14 -6.35
N THR A 286 10.23 5.45 -7.07
CA THR A 286 9.52 4.27 -6.57
C THR A 286 10.49 3.15 -6.22
N LEU A 287 11.45 2.85 -7.12
CA LEU A 287 12.45 1.80 -6.89
C LEU A 287 13.36 2.11 -5.69
N VAL A 288 13.74 3.38 -5.50
CA VAL A 288 14.53 3.80 -4.32
C VAL A 288 13.74 3.58 -3.02
N LEU A 289 12.46 3.98 -2.98
CA LEU A 289 11.61 3.83 -1.80
C LEU A 289 11.32 2.36 -1.47
N LEU A 290 11.09 1.52 -2.49
CA LEU A 290 10.89 0.08 -2.32
C LEU A 290 12.18 -0.68 -2.01
N GLY A 291 13.33 -0.19 -2.50
CA GLY A 291 14.62 -0.83 -2.31
C GLY A 291 15.16 -0.73 -0.89
N ALA A 292 14.83 0.34 -0.15
CA ALA A 292 15.32 0.54 1.21
C ALA A 292 14.94 -0.61 2.17
N PRO A 293 13.66 -1.03 2.28
CA PRO A 293 13.30 -2.22 3.08
C PRO A 293 14.00 -3.51 2.63
N LEU A 294 14.18 -3.69 1.32
CA LEU A 294 14.84 -4.89 0.77
C LEU A 294 16.31 -4.96 1.18
N PHE A 295 16.97 -3.81 1.17
CA PHE A 295 18.36 -3.70 1.59
C PHE A 295 18.54 -3.92 3.09
N ASP A 296 17.64 -3.35 3.91
CA ASP A 296 17.66 -3.53 5.37
C ASP A 296 17.46 -5.01 5.72
N VAL A 297 16.52 -5.71 5.07
CA VAL A 297 16.32 -7.14 5.32
C VAL A 297 17.48 -8.01 4.83
N LEU A 298 18.16 -7.65 3.73
CA LEU A 298 19.34 -8.37 3.24
C LEU A 298 20.53 -8.24 4.19
N ARG A 299 20.63 -7.12 4.92
CA ARG A 299 21.64 -6.89 5.95
C ARG A 299 21.28 -7.51 7.29
N SER A 300 19.99 -7.67 7.58
CA SER A 300 19.52 -8.28 8.83
C SER A 300 19.91 -9.77 8.91
N ARG A 301 20.58 -10.16 9.99
CA ARG A 301 20.81 -11.57 10.33
C ARG A 301 20.37 -11.79 11.77
N GLN A 302 19.65 -12.88 12.04
CA GLN A 302 19.39 -13.30 13.40
C GLN A 302 20.71 -13.70 14.07
N PRO A 303 20.95 -13.29 15.32
CA PRO A 303 22.08 -13.79 16.09
C PRO A 303 21.94 -15.32 16.21
N SER A 304 23.03 -16.05 15.99
CA SER A 304 23.05 -17.50 16.12
C SER A 304 22.58 -17.93 17.52
N ARG A 305 21.87 -19.07 17.62
CA ARG A 305 21.43 -19.63 18.91
C ARG A 305 22.59 -19.75 19.92
N THR A 306 23.79 -20.04 19.43
CA THR A 306 25.04 -20.05 20.19
C THR A 306 25.37 -18.66 20.75
N SER A 307 25.35 -17.60 19.93
CA SER A 307 25.60 -16.23 20.37
C SER A 307 24.57 -15.74 21.41
N ALA A 308 23.30 -16.08 21.24
CA ALA A 308 22.24 -15.76 22.21
C ALA A 308 22.41 -16.52 23.54
N ALA A 309 22.82 -17.80 23.49
CA ALA A 309 23.11 -18.59 24.69
C ALA A 309 24.34 -18.05 25.44
N THR A 310 25.42 -17.69 24.74
CA THR A 310 26.63 -17.10 25.35
C THR A 310 26.35 -15.72 25.96
N ALA A 311 25.53 -14.90 25.29
CA ALA A 311 25.10 -13.60 25.82
C ALA A 311 24.19 -13.75 27.06
N ARG A 312 23.35 -14.78 27.10
CA ARG A 312 22.50 -15.10 28.26
C ARG A 312 23.32 -15.69 29.42
N ALA A 313 24.31 -16.53 29.13
CA ALA A 313 25.25 -17.06 30.11
C ALA A 313 26.12 -15.95 30.74
N ARG A 314 26.54 -14.95 29.95
CA ARG A 314 27.27 -13.77 30.45
C ARG A 314 26.43 -12.84 31.33
N ARG A 315 25.10 -12.91 31.25
CA ARG A 315 24.16 -12.08 32.04
C ARG A 315 23.66 -12.76 33.31
N LEU A 316 24.01 -14.04 33.54
CA LEU A 316 23.75 -14.67 34.83
C LEU A 316 24.73 -14.09 35.85
N PRO A 317 24.24 -13.45 36.94
CA PRO A 317 25.13 -13.00 38.00
C PRO A 317 25.87 -14.22 38.56
N LEU A 318 27.20 -14.15 38.60
CA LEU A 318 28.04 -15.12 39.29
C LEU A 318 27.52 -15.21 40.73
N ARG A 319 26.93 -16.36 41.10
CA ARG A 319 26.54 -16.62 42.48
C ARG A 319 27.76 -16.34 43.37
N PRO A 320 27.63 -15.51 44.42
CA PRO A 320 28.71 -15.32 45.36
C PRO A 320 29.05 -16.69 45.97
N ARG A 321 30.33 -17.08 45.87
CA ARG A 321 30.85 -18.26 46.55
C ARG A 321 30.58 -18.08 48.04
N SER A 322 29.77 -18.95 48.62
CA SER A 322 29.58 -19.05 50.06
C SER A 322 30.94 -19.37 50.69
N GLU A 323 31.50 -18.39 51.40
CA GLU A 323 32.65 -18.60 52.28
C GLU A 323 32.25 -19.55 53.39
N THR A 324 32.86 -20.74 53.38
CA THR A 324 32.90 -21.65 54.50
C THR A 324 33.67 -20.97 55.64
N ARG A 325 32.98 -20.59 56.72
CA ARG A 325 33.62 -20.28 58.01
C ARG A 325 33.90 -21.59 58.74
N PRO A 326 35.13 -21.83 59.22
CA PRO A 326 35.39 -22.88 60.20
C PRO A 326 34.99 -22.36 61.59
N GLY A 327 34.17 -23.15 62.28
CA GLY A 327 33.82 -23.01 63.69
C GLY A 327 33.63 -24.41 64.25
#